data_AF-A0A0G1T9K8-F1
#
_entry.id   AF-A0A0G1T9K8-F1
#
_cell.length_a   1.000
_cell.length_b   1.000
_cell.length_c   1.000
_cell.angle_alpha   90.00
_cell.angle_beta   90.00
_cell.angle_gamma   90.00
#
_symmetry.space_group_name_H-M   'P 1'
#
loop_
_entity.id
_entity.type
_entity.pdbx_description
1 polymer ?
#
loop_
_entity_poly.entity_id
_entity_poly.type
_entity_poly.pdbx_seq_one_letter_code
_entity_poly.pdbx_strand_id
1 'polypeptide(L)'
;MKNPSLLSFVLAGLLFSGYLSATKLFSGTCAFNEGCPFFLGYPACYYGFVMYFAMSAFLLLEQFGALGTKVALRSVFIVSALGILFAGYFTISELPTLVSSGIGAYLLGLPTCAWGLIVYIIIFIVSIKKMLARVE
;
A
#
# COMPACT_ATOMS: atom_id res chain seq x y z
N MET A 1 0.43 -11.47 -17.82
CA MET A 1 1.09 -12.44 -16.89
C MET A 1 0.27 -13.72 -16.68
N LYS A 2 0.91 -14.91 -16.52
CA LYS A 2 0.21 -16.19 -16.24
C LYS A 2 0.04 -16.53 -14.74
N ASN A 3 0.57 -15.70 -13.83
CA ASN A 3 0.50 -15.90 -12.37
C ASN A 3 -0.22 -14.71 -11.70
N PRO A 4 -1.49 -14.88 -11.26
CA PRO A 4 -2.34 -13.79 -10.73
C PRO A 4 -1.94 -13.28 -9.34
N SER A 5 -0.98 -13.93 -8.67
CA SER A 5 -0.63 -13.67 -7.28
C SER A 5 -0.26 -12.21 -6.98
N LEU A 6 0.47 -11.54 -7.89
CA LEU A 6 0.86 -10.14 -7.70
C LEU A 6 -0.34 -9.18 -7.77
N LEU A 7 -1.22 -9.41 -8.75
CA LEU A 7 -2.43 -8.61 -8.91
C LEU A 7 -3.33 -8.73 -7.68
N SER A 8 -3.47 -9.94 -7.13
CA SER A 8 -4.26 -10.18 -5.90
C SER A 8 -3.74 -9.36 -4.71
N PHE A 9 -2.43 -9.31 -4.48
CA PHE A 9 -1.88 -8.50 -3.38
C PHE A 9 -2.07 -6.99 -3.58
N VAL A 10 -1.87 -6.50 -4.81
CA VAL A 10 -2.08 -5.09 -5.11
C VAL A 10 -3.56 -4.71 -4.97
N LEU A 11 -4.49 -5.56 -5.46
CA LEU A 11 -5.92 -5.34 -5.31
C LEU A 11 -6.38 -5.39 -3.86
N ALA A 12 -5.84 -6.31 -3.05
CA ALA A 12 -6.11 -6.34 -1.61
C ALA A 12 -5.67 -5.02 -0.94
N GLY A 13 -4.48 -4.52 -1.25
CA GLY A 13 -4.00 -3.23 -0.78
C GLY A 13 -4.86 -2.04 -1.27
N LEU A 14 -5.31 -2.08 -2.52
CA LEU A 14 -6.19 -1.07 -3.10
C LEU A 14 -7.55 -1.02 -2.39
N LEU A 15 -8.16 -2.17 -2.15
CA LEU A 15 -9.44 -2.25 -1.44
C LEU A 15 -9.30 -1.80 0.01
N PHE A 16 -8.23 -2.22 0.68
CA PHE A 16 -7.96 -1.82 2.05
C PHE A 16 -7.75 -0.31 2.18
N SER A 17 -6.83 0.26 1.40
CA SER A 17 -6.59 1.72 1.37
C SER A 17 -7.80 2.51 0.86
N GLY A 18 -8.58 1.95 -0.06
CA GLY A 18 -9.84 2.50 -0.55
C GLY A 18 -10.89 2.58 0.55
N TYR A 19 -11.03 1.54 1.37
CA TYR A 19 -11.89 1.57 2.55
C TYR A 19 -11.48 2.67 3.52
N LEU A 20 -10.19 2.76 3.88
CA LEU A 20 -9.67 3.81 4.78
C LEU A 20 -9.88 5.23 4.23
N SER A 21 -9.73 5.38 2.91
CA SER A 21 -9.95 6.65 2.22
C SER A 21 -11.43 7.02 2.20
N ALA A 22 -12.30 6.07 1.88
CA ALA A 22 -13.74 6.27 1.84
C ALA A 22 -14.29 6.61 3.23
N THR A 23 -13.90 5.89 4.29
CA THR A 23 -14.34 6.20 5.65
C THR A 23 -13.96 7.63 6.06
N LYS A 24 -12.73 8.05 5.75
CA LYS A 24 -12.28 9.42 6.02
C LYS A 24 -13.07 10.47 5.24
N LEU A 25 -13.38 10.18 3.99
CA LEU A 25 -14.13 11.08 3.11
C LEU A 25 -15.59 11.24 3.55
N PHE A 26 -16.26 10.15 3.93
CA PHE A 26 -17.69 10.15 4.26
C PHE A 26 -17.98 10.48 5.72
N SER A 27 -17.14 10.00 6.66
CA SER A 27 -17.40 10.15 8.10
C SER A 27 -16.58 11.28 8.74
N GLY A 28 -15.59 11.84 8.04
CA GLY A 28 -14.65 12.83 8.58
C GLY A 28 -13.66 12.27 9.62
N THR A 29 -13.87 11.04 10.07
CA THR A 29 -13.04 10.30 11.03
C THR A 29 -12.20 9.25 10.33
N CYS A 30 -11.07 8.87 10.94
CA CYS A 30 -10.27 7.77 10.44
C CYS A 30 -10.96 6.44 10.74
N ALA A 31 -10.73 5.44 9.90
CA ALA A 31 -11.21 4.09 10.19
C ALA A 31 -10.69 3.63 11.56
N PHE A 32 -11.45 2.78 12.25
CA PHE A 32 -11.05 2.21 13.53
C PHE A 32 -10.83 3.23 14.68
N ASN A 33 -11.29 4.48 14.50
CA ASN A 33 -11.23 5.54 15.49
C ASN A 33 -9.79 5.88 15.95
N GLU A 34 -8.79 5.62 15.10
CA GLU A 34 -7.38 5.97 15.33
C GLU A 34 -7.05 7.37 14.76
N GLY A 35 -5.86 7.89 15.06
CA GLY A 35 -5.34 9.09 14.39
C GLY A 35 -4.93 8.81 12.94
N CYS A 36 -5.17 9.74 12.01
CA CYS A 36 -4.54 9.66 10.69
C CYS A 36 -3.42 10.69 10.59
N PRO A 37 -2.21 10.29 10.19
CA PRO A 37 -1.18 11.25 9.85
C PRO A 37 -1.56 12.02 8.59
N PHE A 38 -1.16 13.28 8.54
CA PHE A 38 -1.32 14.14 7.38
C PHE A 38 -0.01 14.28 6.63
N PHE A 39 -0.09 14.26 5.30
CA PHE A 39 1.01 14.53 4.40
C PHE A 39 0.58 15.60 3.37
N LEU A 40 1.34 16.70 3.30
CA LEU A 40 1.05 17.84 2.41
C LEU A 40 -0.41 18.34 2.50
N GLY A 41 -0.98 18.36 3.71
CA GLY A 41 -2.35 18.83 3.95
C GLY A 41 -3.46 17.79 3.69
N TYR A 42 -3.12 16.58 3.24
CA TYR A 42 -4.09 15.50 3.01
C TYR A 42 -3.81 14.27 3.89
N PRO A 43 -4.84 13.49 4.27
CA PRO A 43 -4.67 12.22 4.99
C PRO A 43 -3.73 11.24 4.24
N ALA A 44 -2.81 10.60 4.97
CA ALA A 44 -1.86 9.64 4.40
C ALA A 44 -2.54 8.47 3.66
N CYS A 45 -3.75 8.07 4.08
CA CYS A 45 -4.52 7.00 3.45
C CYS A 45 -4.86 7.29 1.98
N TYR A 46 -5.06 8.55 1.57
CA TYR A 46 -5.31 8.92 0.18
C TYR A 46 -4.08 8.67 -0.71
N TYR A 47 -2.88 8.96 -0.20
CA TYR A 47 -1.64 8.67 -0.93
C TYR A 47 -1.45 7.16 -1.10
N GLY A 48 -1.72 6.39 -0.05
CA GLY A 48 -1.72 4.93 -0.11
C GLY A 48 -2.68 4.40 -1.19
N PHE A 49 -3.91 4.93 -1.23
CA PHE A 49 -4.89 4.57 -2.24
C PHE A 49 -4.40 4.86 -3.66
N VAL A 50 -3.88 6.07 -3.92
CA VAL A 50 -3.36 6.45 -5.25
C VAL A 50 -2.20 5.54 -5.67
N MET A 51 -1.29 5.21 -4.76
CA MET A 51 -0.16 4.32 -5.06
C MET A 51 -0.62 2.89 -5.39
N TYR A 52 -1.53 2.31 -4.61
CA TYR A 52 -2.11 1.00 -4.94
C TYR A 52 -2.90 1.04 -6.24
N PHE A 53 -3.64 2.12 -6.48
CA PHE A 53 -4.43 2.28 -7.70
C PHE A 53 -3.53 2.35 -8.94
N ALA A 54 -2.44 3.12 -8.87
CA ALA A 54 -1.46 3.19 -9.94
C ALA A 54 -0.84 1.82 -10.25
N MET A 55 -0.45 1.06 -9.21
CA MET A 55 0.06 -0.31 -9.39
C MET A 55 -0.99 -1.23 -10.02
N SER A 56 -2.24 -1.19 -9.55
CA SER A 56 -3.33 -1.97 -10.14
C SER A 56 -3.55 -1.62 -11.61
N ALA A 57 -3.53 -0.33 -11.96
CA ALA A 57 -3.68 0.13 -13.33
C ALA A 57 -2.54 -0.40 -14.23
N PHE A 58 -1.28 -0.33 -13.79
CA PHE A 58 -0.16 -0.87 -14.58
C PHE A 58 -0.28 -2.39 -14.81
N LEU A 59 -0.71 -3.14 -13.80
CA LEU A 59 -0.90 -4.59 -13.93
C LEU A 59 -2.09 -4.95 -14.81
N LEU A 60 -3.19 -4.19 -14.74
CA LEU A 60 -4.35 -4.38 -15.61
C LEU A 60 -4.00 -4.04 -17.07
N LEU A 61 -3.30 -2.93 -17.32
CA LEU A 61 -2.85 -2.55 -18.67
C LEU A 61 -1.91 -3.60 -19.28
N GLU A 62 -1.06 -4.25 -18.46
CA GLU A 62 -0.26 -5.39 -18.91
C GLU A 62 -1.14 -6.60 -19.28
N GLN A 63 -2.19 -6.87 -18.52
CA GLN A 63 -3.10 -7.98 -18.77
C GLN A 63 -3.92 -7.79 -20.06
N PHE A 64 -4.27 -6.55 -20.40
CA PHE A 64 -4.91 -6.20 -21.68
C PHE A 64 -3.91 -6.10 -22.85
N GLY A 65 -2.61 -6.31 -22.61
CA GLY A 65 -1.57 -6.24 -23.64
C GLY A 65 -1.19 -4.83 -24.08
N ALA A 66 -1.70 -3.79 -23.40
CA ALA A 66 -1.39 -2.39 -23.70
C ALA A 66 0.00 -1.96 -23.20
N LEU A 67 0.56 -2.67 -22.21
CA LEU A 67 1.91 -2.44 -21.68
C LEU A 67 2.78 -3.69 -21.75
N GLY A 68 4.05 -3.51 -22.07
CA GLY A 68 5.05 -4.57 -21.96
C GLY A 68 5.31 -4.96 -20.50
N THR A 69 5.41 -6.26 -20.23
CA THR A 69 5.56 -6.77 -18.85
C THR A 69 6.77 -6.18 -18.10
N LYS A 70 7.88 -5.87 -18.81
CA LYS A 70 9.07 -5.24 -18.21
C LYS A 70 8.75 -3.86 -17.62
N VAL A 71 7.97 -3.07 -18.34
CA VAL A 71 7.59 -1.71 -17.90
C VAL A 71 6.63 -1.82 -16.71
N ALA A 72 5.61 -2.67 -16.80
CA ALA A 72 4.65 -2.87 -15.71
C ALA A 72 5.33 -3.32 -14.40
N LEU A 73 6.21 -4.32 -14.46
CA LEU A 73 6.96 -4.80 -13.28
C LEU A 73 7.89 -3.71 -12.72
N ARG A 74 8.58 -2.95 -13.57
CA ARG A 74 9.45 -1.87 -13.12
C ARG A 74 8.66 -0.75 -12.45
N SER A 75 7.51 -0.37 -12.98
CA SER A 75 6.61 0.61 -12.36
C SER A 75 6.13 0.13 -11.00
N VAL A 76 5.65 -1.11 -10.89
CA VAL A 76 5.20 -1.68 -9.60
C VAL A 76 6.35 -1.77 -8.59
N PHE A 77 7.55 -2.13 -9.04
CA PHE A 77 8.75 -2.13 -8.19
C PHE A 77 9.06 -0.73 -7.64
N ILE A 78 9.08 0.29 -8.49
CA ILE A 78 9.36 1.68 -8.08
C ILE A 78 8.28 2.19 -7.11
N VAL A 79 7.00 2.00 -7.45
CA VAL A 79 5.89 2.48 -6.61
C VAL A 79 5.85 1.76 -5.28
N SER A 80 6.10 0.44 -5.24
CA SER A 80 6.17 -0.31 -3.98
C SER A 80 7.36 0.12 -3.12
N ALA A 81 8.52 0.42 -3.70
CA ALA A 81 9.66 0.97 -2.95
C ALA A 81 9.32 2.34 -2.32
N LEU A 82 8.68 3.22 -3.08
CA LEU A 82 8.19 4.51 -2.55
C LEU A 82 7.14 4.31 -1.47
N GLY A 83 6.24 3.35 -1.64
CA GLY A 83 5.23 2.96 -0.65
C GLY A 83 5.85 2.47 0.65
N ILE A 84 6.94 1.68 0.60
CA ILE A 84 7.69 1.24 1.79
C ILE A 84 8.27 2.45 2.53
N LEU A 85 8.92 3.38 1.82
CA LEU A 85 9.50 4.58 2.44
C LEU A 85 8.42 5.45 3.08
N PHE A 86 7.31 5.68 2.35
CA PHE A 86 6.18 6.47 2.81
C PHE A 86 5.51 5.85 4.04
N ALA A 87 5.08 4.60 3.94
CA ALA A 87 4.41 3.91 5.05
C ALA A 87 5.36 3.68 6.24
N GLY A 88 6.65 3.43 5.99
CA GLY A 88 7.66 3.27 7.03
C GLY A 88 7.86 4.54 7.86
N TYR A 89 7.97 5.70 7.20
CA TYR A 89 8.11 6.99 7.87
C TYR A 89 6.94 7.28 8.83
N PHE A 90 5.70 7.04 8.38
CA PHE A 90 4.52 7.25 9.21
C PHE A 90 4.38 6.19 10.31
N THR A 91 4.72 4.93 10.02
CA THR A 91 4.69 3.86 11.03
C THR A 91 5.63 4.19 12.20
N ILE A 92 6.83 4.70 11.93
CA ILE A 92 7.77 5.13 12.98
C ILE A 92 7.21 6.32 13.77
N SER A 93 6.51 7.23 13.11
CA SER A 93 5.90 8.39 13.76
C SER A 93 4.72 8.02 14.66
N GLU A 94 4.01 6.93 14.37
CA GLU A 94 2.87 6.45 15.17
C GLU A 94 3.26 5.44 16.27
N LEU A 95 4.46 4.85 16.17
CA LEU A 95 4.99 3.88 17.15
C LEU A 95 5.02 4.40 18.61
N PRO A 96 5.41 5.67 18.90
CA PRO A 96 5.42 6.20 20.26
C PRO A 96 4.02 6.24 20.90
N THR A 97 2.99 6.47 20.09
CA THR A 97 1.58 6.43 20.51
C THR A 97 1.14 5.01 20.88
N LEU A 98 1.62 4.00 20.14
CA LEU A 98 1.42 2.58 20.51
C LEU A 98 2.12 2.21 21.82
N VAL A 99 3.35 2.69 22.04
CA VAL A 99 4.13 2.37 23.25
C VAL A 99 3.55 3.06 24.48
N SER A 100 3.00 4.27 24.32
CA SER A 100 2.38 5.03 25.41
C SER A 100 0.94 4.61 25.73
N SER A 101 0.14 4.25 24.73
CA SER A 101 -1.29 3.92 24.90
C SER A 101 -1.59 2.40 24.86
N GLY A 102 -0.57 1.57 24.59
CA GLY A 102 -0.66 0.11 24.55
C GLY A 102 -1.29 -0.45 23.26
N ILE A 103 -1.24 -1.79 23.12
CA ILE A 103 -1.78 -2.55 21.97
C ILE A 103 -3.31 -2.39 21.84
N GLY A 104 -4.00 -2.01 22.92
CA GLY A 104 -5.44 -1.75 22.95
C GLY A 104 -5.87 -0.41 22.35
N ALA A 105 -4.92 0.48 22.00
CA ALA A 105 -5.22 1.75 21.34
C ALA A 105 -5.63 1.59 19.87
N TYR A 106 -5.36 0.42 19.27
CA TYR A 106 -5.61 0.14 17.86
C TYR A 106 -6.47 -1.11 17.70
N LEU A 107 -7.59 -0.99 16.98
CA LEU A 107 -8.56 -2.08 16.82
C LEU A 107 -7.98 -3.33 16.14
N LEU A 108 -6.94 -3.15 15.31
CA LEU A 108 -6.23 -4.22 14.59
C LEU A 108 -4.91 -4.62 15.28
N GLY A 109 -4.65 -4.14 16.49
CA GLY A 109 -3.40 -4.36 17.25
C GLY A 109 -2.18 -3.59 16.71
N LEU A 110 -2.21 -3.16 15.44
CA LEU A 110 -1.20 -2.32 14.79
C LEU A 110 -1.87 -1.15 14.06
N PRO A 111 -1.14 -0.04 13.83
CA PRO A 111 -1.67 1.11 13.12
C PRO A 111 -1.89 0.74 11.65
N THR A 112 -2.90 1.34 11.00
CA THR A 112 -3.20 1.04 9.59
C THR A 112 -2.03 1.33 8.64
N CYS A 113 -1.16 2.28 8.98
CA CYS A 113 0.10 2.54 8.27
C CYS A 113 1.03 1.31 8.24
N ALA A 114 1.12 0.56 9.35
CA ALA A 114 1.95 -0.63 9.45
C ALA A 114 1.41 -1.78 8.59
N TRP A 115 0.09 -1.92 8.51
CA TRP A 115 -0.54 -2.89 7.61
C TRP A 115 -0.26 -2.58 6.14
N GLY A 116 -0.32 -1.29 5.76
CA GLY A 116 0.09 -0.85 4.44
C GLY A 116 1.57 -1.19 4.15
N LEU A 117 2.45 -0.95 5.12
CA LEU A 117 3.88 -1.26 5.02
C LEU A 117 4.11 -2.75 4.73
N ILE A 118 3.45 -3.66 5.48
CA ILE A 118 3.57 -5.11 5.28
C ILE A 118 3.18 -5.50 3.86
N VAL A 119 2.05 -4.98 3.36
CA VAL A 119 1.57 -5.29 2.01
C VAL A 119 2.54 -4.76 0.94
N TYR A 120 3.07 -3.54 1.10
CA TYR A 120 4.11 -3.01 0.20
C TYR A 120 5.37 -3.87 0.17
N ILE A 121 5.84 -4.34 1.33
CA ILE A 121 7.01 -5.23 1.42
C ILE A 121 6.75 -6.55 0.67
N ILE A 122 5.58 -7.15 0.83
CA ILE A 122 5.22 -8.39 0.13
C ILE A 122 5.22 -8.15 -1.39
N ILE A 123 4.58 -7.08 -1.86
CA ILE A 123 4.53 -6.72 -3.29
C ILE A 123 5.94 -6.50 -3.83
N PHE A 124 6.80 -5.81 -3.08
CA PHE A 124 8.18 -5.52 -3.46
C PHE A 124 9.00 -6.82 -3.61
N ILE A 125 8.94 -7.72 -2.63
CA ILE A 125 9.64 -9.02 -2.68
C ILE A 125 9.16 -9.86 -3.86
N VAL A 126 7.85 -9.94 -4.07
CA VAL A 126 7.27 -10.70 -5.19
C VAL A 126 7.66 -10.08 -6.54
N SER A 127 7.70 -8.75 -6.61
CA SER A 127 8.11 -8.00 -7.80
C SER A 127 9.59 -8.26 -8.14
N ILE A 128 10.49 -8.18 -7.14
CA ILE A 128 11.92 -8.53 -7.32
C ILE A 128 12.07 -9.96 -7.83
N LYS A 129 11.44 -10.94 -7.18
CA LYS A 129 11.56 -12.36 -7.58
C LYS A 129 11.12 -12.57 -9.03
N LYS A 130 10.02 -11.92 -9.44
CA LYS A 130 9.53 -11.97 -10.83
C LYS A 130 10.46 -11.25 -11.80
N MET A 131 11.10 -10.17 -11.38
CA MET A 131 12.04 -9.42 -12.21
C MET A 131 13.34 -10.21 -12.41
N LEU A 132 13.89 -10.83 -11.36
CA LEU A 132 15.09 -11.67 -11.41
C LEU A 132 14.86 -12.92 -12.30
N ALA A 133 13.74 -13.62 -12.14
CA ALA A 133 13.37 -14.77 -12.96
C ALA A 133 13.10 -14.47 -14.46
N ARG A 134 13.23 -13.20 -14.88
CA ARG A 134 13.07 -12.73 -16.27
C ARG A 134 14.38 -12.19 -16.84
N VAL A 135 15.43 -12.13 -16.03
CA VAL A 135 16.78 -11.70 -16.43
C VAL A 135 17.68 -12.91 -16.72
N GLU A 136 17.42 -14.05 -16.08
CA GLU A 136 17.89 -15.39 -16.50
C GLU A 136 17.12 -15.92 -17.71
#